data_AF-A0A9D8MRM3-F1
#
_entry.id   AF-A0A9D8MRM3-F1
#
_cell.length_a   1.000
_cell.length_b   1.000
_cell.length_c   1.000
_cell.angle_alpha   90.00
_cell.angle_beta   90.00
_cell.angle_gamma   90.00
#
_symmetry.space_group_name_H-M   'P 1'
#
loop_
_entity.id
_entity.type
_entity.pdbx_description
1 polymer ?
#
loop_
_entity_poly.entity_id
_entity_poly.type
_entity_poly.pdbx_seq_one_letter_code
_entity_poly.pdbx_strand_id
1 'polypeptide(L)'
;DGRKLKVVAVHSDGTLDLEYNPMGVLPVTVVGISPNDVKKQQPTESEPLTLQDRVDASDGHVVIATVPKTEEKPQAPSNEYGANNTLVSQERYEELKRRMQEKLKGQMNMGVDPEILSIGVQMAVYHIEAGARKFADFAKNMVADLGDAIRPYLKSFYNGARDLPEMEEAGYLDELTPYEEVKNFDVLGFDKGGSSFVETAKEAVKENEVEQQKKEAEDKLKKNKKNKPQGGVVELVASSLPEDQEILNGPDKTEETSSDKFTKEQKQAFSRSVASDMVTALATGQKPYRSIVDVRKKAQAMGMDVDMEGRDDIVLQELVEYGIVTAARDVVESGHYGGSKSKECFDAICKLYEMQPTISMRSSNRVKMQQYSTPLPMGFVADMFAYKPNMSRVLEPTAGNGMLVFAIPANKVIANELDETRLDNLKEQGFSGVFSNDALTHDFSKIGIFDINYDAVIANPPFGSSPAKEYDGKMIGGLDEQITLNALSAMKDDGRAAIIIGGNMEYGKNGGISGNRAFWTYLYDHYNVKGVMDMDGKLYGRQGTTYPTRMILIDGRRSEEERAQTTVYPPVK
;
A
#
# COMPACT_ATOMS: atom_id res chain seq x y z
N ASP A 1 59.10 7.36 22.19
CA ASP A 1 59.35 5.96 21.82
C ASP A 1 58.53 5.57 20.61
N GLY A 2 59.14 5.03 19.56
CA GLY A 2 58.43 4.47 18.40
C GLY A 2 57.55 3.26 18.76
N ARG A 3 56.46 3.50 19.50
CA ARG A 3 55.45 2.51 19.86
C ARG A 3 54.22 2.75 18.98
N LYS A 4 53.91 1.78 18.12
CA LYS A 4 52.67 1.76 17.35
C LYS A 4 51.48 1.73 18.32
N LEU A 5 50.57 2.69 18.21
CA LEU A 5 49.27 2.63 18.88
C LEU A 5 48.40 1.62 18.13
N LYS A 6 47.91 0.58 18.84
CA LYS A 6 46.79 -0.24 18.38
C LYS A 6 45.52 0.35 18.98
N VAL A 7 44.57 0.69 18.13
CA VAL A 7 43.19 0.92 18.57
C VAL A 7 42.51 -0.45 18.59
N VAL A 8 41.84 -0.77 19.68
CA VAL A 8 41.02 -1.98 19.81
C VAL A 8 39.62 -1.50 20.12
N ALA A 9 38.65 -1.87 19.29
CA ALA A 9 37.24 -1.67 19.60
C ALA A 9 36.80 -2.80 20.54
N VAL A 10 36.13 -2.43 21.62
CA VAL A 10 35.52 -3.38 22.57
C VAL A 10 34.02 -3.21 22.47
N HIS A 11 33.33 -4.27 22.07
CA HIS A 11 31.87 -4.27 22.02
C HIS A 11 31.29 -4.52 23.43
N SER A 12 30.03 -4.14 23.62
CA SER A 12 29.32 -4.27 24.91
C SER A 12 29.15 -5.72 25.40
N ASP A 13 29.48 -6.70 24.57
CA ASP A 13 29.50 -8.13 24.90
C ASP A 13 30.90 -8.70 25.23
N GLY A 14 31.96 -7.87 25.18
CA GLY A 14 33.33 -8.23 25.56
C GLY A 14 34.18 -8.84 24.45
N THR A 15 33.72 -8.86 23.19
CA THR A 15 34.54 -9.30 22.05
C THR A 15 35.53 -8.21 21.59
N LEU A 16 36.72 -8.64 21.12
CA LEU A 16 37.81 -7.77 20.67
C LEU A 16 38.15 -8.06 19.20
N ASP A 17 38.06 -7.04 18.34
CA ASP A 17 38.59 -7.11 16.97
C ASP A 17 39.92 -6.37 16.85
N LEU A 18 40.89 -7.04 16.21
CA LEU A 18 42.23 -6.52 15.96
C LEU A 18 42.40 -6.20 14.46
N GLU A 19 41.85 -5.08 14.00
CA GLU A 19 42.18 -4.58 12.66
C GLU A 19 43.43 -3.70 12.67
N TYR A 20 44.32 -3.95 11.71
CA TYR A 20 45.49 -3.12 11.42
C TYR A 20 45.18 -2.25 10.21
N ASN A 21 45.12 -0.92 10.36
CA ASN A 21 45.17 -0.02 9.21
C ASN A 21 46.03 1.23 9.49
N PRO A 22 47.17 1.43 8.81
CA PRO A 22 47.86 2.69 8.79
C PRO A 22 47.43 3.50 7.56
N MET A 23 46.92 4.72 7.81
CA MET A 23 46.79 5.89 6.91
C MET A 23 45.34 6.34 6.67
N GLY A 24 45.00 7.52 7.21
CA GLY A 24 43.80 8.27 6.82
C GLY A 24 43.20 9.09 7.95
N VAL A 25 43.56 10.37 8.01
CA VAL A 25 43.15 11.36 9.02
C VAL A 25 41.71 11.83 8.77
N LEU A 26 40.84 11.86 9.79
CA LEU A 26 39.67 12.75 9.83
C LEU A 26 39.42 13.31 11.26
N PRO A 27 38.91 14.55 11.39
CA PRO A 27 39.02 15.38 12.59
C PRO A 27 37.88 15.15 13.60
N VAL A 28 38.23 15.12 14.90
CA VAL A 28 37.26 15.18 16.01
C VAL A 28 36.97 16.64 16.34
N THR A 29 35.73 17.10 16.14
CA THR A 29 35.25 18.39 16.66
C THR A 29 34.77 18.22 18.09
N VAL A 30 35.44 18.88 19.03
CA VAL A 30 35.02 19.00 20.44
C VAL A 30 34.02 20.15 20.53
N VAL A 31 32.76 19.87 20.83
CA VAL A 31 31.78 20.90 21.24
C VAL A 31 31.77 20.95 22.76
N GLY A 32 32.41 21.97 23.32
CA GLY A 32 32.31 22.32 24.73
C GLY A 32 30.98 23.01 25.02
N ILE A 33 30.28 22.54 26.06
CA ILE A 33 29.12 23.23 26.61
C ILE A 33 29.59 24.06 27.81
N SER A 34 29.27 25.35 27.77
CA SER A 34 29.55 26.36 28.80
C SER A 34 28.72 26.13 30.08
N PRO A 35 29.28 26.38 31.27
CA PRO A 35 28.61 26.16 32.54
C PRO A 35 27.81 27.40 32.97
N ASN A 36 26.50 27.26 33.13
CA ASN A 36 25.68 27.94 34.13
C ASN A 36 24.21 27.57 33.94
N ASP A 37 23.70 26.70 34.81
CA ASP A 37 22.42 26.93 35.49
C ASP A 37 22.26 25.92 36.62
N VAL A 38 22.85 26.29 37.76
CA VAL A 38 22.57 25.70 39.06
C VAL A 38 21.29 26.34 39.60
N LYS A 39 20.25 25.55 39.86
CA LYS A 39 19.27 25.89 40.89
C LYS A 39 19.41 24.95 42.08
N LYS A 40 19.76 25.59 43.20
CA LYS A 40 19.96 25.08 44.55
C LYS A 40 18.70 24.43 45.10
N GLN A 41 18.85 23.34 45.86
CA GLN A 41 18.42 23.27 47.27
C GLN A 41 18.97 21.99 47.94
N GLN A 42 19.83 22.20 48.95
CA GLN A 42 20.15 21.22 50.00
C GLN A 42 19.03 21.21 51.07
N PRO A 43 18.94 20.16 51.91
CA PRO A 43 19.61 20.20 53.23
C PRO A 43 20.22 18.83 53.64
N THR A 44 21.52 18.79 54.00
CA THR A 44 22.14 18.71 55.36
C THR A 44 22.36 17.29 55.92
N GLU A 45 23.64 16.96 56.17
CA GLU A 45 24.28 16.23 57.30
C GLU A 45 23.56 15.04 57.96
N SER A 46 24.17 13.94 58.39
CA SER A 46 25.55 13.49 58.74
C SER A 46 25.46 11.94 58.86
N GLU A 47 26.47 11.07 58.70
CA GLU A 47 27.71 10.88 59.46
C GLU A 47 28.33 9.49 59.02
N PRO A 48 29.46 8.98 59.55
CA PRO A 48 30.79 8.99 58.93
C PRO A 48 31.37 7.62 58.50
N LEU A 49 32.48 7.67 57.75
CA LEU A 49 33.34 6.55 57.33
C LEU A 49 34.39 6.18 58.40
N THR A 50 34.82 4.91 58.44
CA THR A 50 36.13 4.50 58.97
C THR A 50 36.78 3.38 58.16
N LEU A 51 38.07 3.59 57.84
CA LEU A 51 39.01 2.74 57.11
C LEU A 51 39.85 1.88 58.06
N GLN A 52 40.21 0.63 57.72
CA GLN A 52 41.52 0.08 58.10
C GLN A 52 41.93 -1.16 57.28
N ASP A 53 43.14 -1.06 56.70
CA ASP A 53 44.22 -2.05 56.63
C ASP A 53 44.83 -2.43 55.27
N ARG A 54 46.17 -2.33 55.30
CA ARG A 54 47.19 -2.31 54.26
C ARG A 54 47.73 -3.70 53.98
N VAL A 55 48.12 -4.03 52.74
CA VAL A 55 49.33 -4.83 52.44
C VAL A 55 49.94 -4.40 51.09
N ASP A 56 51.27 -4.43 51.07
CA ASP A 56 52.21 -3.92 50.07
C ASP A 56 52.12 -4.49 48.65
N ALA A 57 52.67 -3.69 47.74
CA ALA A 57 52.74 -3.87 46.30
C ALA A 57 53.80 -4.89 45.85
N SER A 58 53.38 -5.87 45.06
CA SER A 58 54.17 -6.45 43.98
C SER A 58 53.23 -7.09 42.96
N ASP A 59 53.50 -6.83 41.68
CA ASP A 59 52.86 -7.37 40.49
C ASP A 59 51.49 -6.80 40.10
N GLY A 60 51.51 -6.10 38.96
CA GLY A 60 50.40 -5.37 38.38
C GLY A 60 49.17 -6.23 38.17
N HIS A 61 48.14 -5.96 38.97
CA HIS A 61 46.76 -6.31 38.71
C HIS A 61 45.91 -5.08 39.01
N VAL A 62 45.29 -4.51 37.98
CA VAL A 62 44.20 -3.54 38.20
C VAL A 62 42.96 -4.35 38.56
N VAL A 63 42.63 -4.37 39.84
CA VAL A 63 41.32 -4.77 40.34
C VAL A 63 40.36 -3.62 40.03
N ILE A 64 39.50 -3.77 39.03
CA ILE A 64 38.33 -2.90 38.90
C ILE A 64 37.27 -3.49 39.82
N ALA A 65 37.19 -2.94 41.03
CA ALA A 65 36.09 -3.22 41.94
C ALA A 65 34.78 -2.74 41.30
N THR A 66 33.87 -3.68 41.09
CA THR A 66 32.47 -3.42 40.74
C THR A 66 31.84 -2.58 41.83
N VAL A 67 31.53 -1.33 41.52
CA VAL A 67 30.50 -0.59 42.28
C VAL A 67 29.17 -1.25 41.91
N PRO A 68 28.39 -1.76 42.87
CA PRO A 68 27.09 -2.34 42.55
C PRO A 68 26.24 -1.23 41.94
N LYS A 69 25.88 -1.40 40.65
CA LYS A 69 24.83 -0.62 40.03
C LYS A 69 23.59 -0.91 40.86
N THR A 70 23.15 0.11 41.60
CA THR A 70 21.88 0.10 42.32
C THR A 70 20.84 -0.52 41.39
N GLU A 71 20.21 -1.61 41.82
CA GLU A 71 19.04 -2.15 41.15
C GLU A 71 18.01 -1.03 41.10
N GLU A 72 17.90 -0.38 39.93
CA GLU A 72 16.70 0.36 39.60
C GLU A 72 15.59 -0.68 39.56
N LYS A 73 14.79 -0.70 40.62
CA LYS A 73 13.44 -1.26 40.60
C LYS A 73 12.78 -0.85 39.28
N PRO A 74 12.01 -1.74 38.63
CA PRO A 74 11.34 -1.41 37.38
C PRO A 74 10.62 -0.08 37.54
N GLN A 75 11.07 0.93 36.79
CA GLN A 75 10.36 2.19 36.71
C GLN A 75 8.95 1.84 36.21
N ALA A 76 7.96 2.30 36.97
CA ALA A 76 6.58 2.26 36.53
C ALA A 76 6.49 2.86 35.11
N PRO A 77 5.61 2.35 34.23
CA PRO A 77 5.51 2.82 32.85
C PRO A 77 5.48 4.35 32.85
N SER A 78 6.36 4.99 32.08
CA SER A 78 6.28 6.43 31.88
C SER A 78 4.89 6.70 31.30
N ASN A 79 4.09 7.45 32.06
CA ASN A 79 2.74 7.84 31.66
C ASN A 79 2.80 8.97 30.61
N GLU A 80 3.80 8.92 29.72
CA GLU A 80 3.97 9.90 28.66
C GLU A 80 2.93 9.66 27.56
N TYR A 81 2.38 10.76 27.06
CA TYR A 81 1.28 10.74 26.11
C TYR A 81 1.70 10.04 24.81
N GLY A 82 1.08 8.89 24.52
CA GLY A 82 1.38 8.07 23.35
C GLY A 82 2.54 7.08 23.52
N ALA A 83 3.15 6.99 24.70
CA ALA A 83 4.27 6.06 24.96
C ALA A 83 3.88 4.57 24.87
N ASN A 84 2.59 4.27 25.06
CA ASN A 84 2.04 2.91 24.96
C ASN A 84 1.31 2.64 23.63
N ASN A 85 1.45 3.53 22.65
CA ASN A 85 0.79 3.35 21.35
C ASN A 85 1.42 2.20 20.56
N THR A 86 0.57 1.41 19.93
CA THR A 86 0.89 0.22 19.14
C THR A 86 0.57 0.40 17.66
N LEU A 87 -0.41 1.26 17.31
CA LEU A 87 -0.79 1.53 15.93
C LEU A 87 0.13 2.57 15.30
N VAL A 88 0.54 3.60 16.05
CA VAL A 88 1.51 4.62 15.60
C VAL A 88 2.47 4.91 16.75
N SER A 89 3.77 4.67 16.58
CA SER A 89 4.78 4.97 17.60
C SER A 89 5.02 6.48 17.75
N GLN A 90 5.63 6.88 18.87
CA GLN A 90 6.03 8.27 19.10
C GLN A 90 7.05 8.77 18.08
N GLU A 91 8.07 7.96 17.74
CA GLU A 91 9.07 8.29 16.73
C GLU A 91 8.42 8.51 15.35
N ARG A 92 7.49 7.61 14.96
CA ARG A 92 6.71 7.77 13.73
C ARG A 92 5.86 9.03 13.74
N TYR A 93 5.26 9.37 14.88
CA TYR A 93 4.49 10.61 15.02
C TYR A 93 5.36 11.85 14.83
N GLU A 94 6.58 11.88 15.37
CA GLU A 94 7.53 12.98 15.18
C GLU A 94 7.96 13.15 13.72
N GLU A 95 8.17 12.04 13.00
CA GLU A 95 8.43 12.06 11.56
C GLU A 95 7.25 12.65 10.76
N LEU A 96 6.03 12.17 11.04
CA LEU A 96 4.80 12.65 10.41
C LEU A 96 4.59 14.14 10.68
N LYS A 97 4.87 14.59 11.91
CA LYS A 97 4.81 15.99 12.32
C LYS A 97 5.77 16.86 11.50
N ARG A 98 7.04 16.43 11.32
CA ARG A 98 8.02 17.15 10.49
C ARG A 98 7.53 17.26 9.03
N ARG A 99 7.06 16.15 8.47
CA ARG A 99 6.58 16.08 7.08
C ARG A 99 5.34 16.94 6.85
N MET A 100 4.40 16.92 7.80
CA MET A 100 3.22 17.78 7.77
C MET A 100 3.61 19.27 7.81
N GLN A 101 4.56 19.65 8.68
CA GLN A 101 5.02 21.03 8.78
C GLN A 101 5.67 21.54 7.49
N GLU A 102 6.44 20.70 6.79
CA GLU A 102 7.02 21.04 5.48
C GLU A 102 5.93 21.27 4.42
N LYS A 103 4.93 20.38 4.39
CA LYS A 103 3.80 20.47 3.45
C LYS A 103 2.92 21.71 3.69
N LEU A 104 2.70 22.08 4.96
CA LEU A 104 1.93 23.27 5.33
C LEU A 104 2.68 24.57 4.99
N LYS A 105 4.02 24.58 4.99
CA LYS A 105 4.85 25.73 4.60
C LYS A 105 4.87 25.97 3.08
N GLY A 106 4.62 24.94 2.27
CA GLY A 106 4.64 25.00 0.80
C GLY A 106 3.36 25.53 0.13
N GLN A 107 2.32 25.89 0.88
CA GLN A 107 1.02 26.26 0.31
C GLN A 107 0.93 27.75 -0.11
N MET A 108 1.55 28.08 -1.25
CA MET A 108 1.13 29.21 -2.09
C MET A 108 0.74 28.65 -3.47
N ASN A 109 -0.58 28.45 -3.65
CA ASN A 109 -1.29 28.29 -4.93
C ASN A 109 -1.46 26.91 -5.61
N MET A 110 -1.81 25.81 -4.92
CA MET A 110 -2.59 24.71 -5.53
C MET A 110 -3.42 23.97 -4.47
N GLY A 111 -4.54 23.34 -4.86
CA GLY A 111 -5.54 22.71 -3.99
C GLY A 111 -5.03 21.62 -3.05
N VAL A 112 -5.94 20.98 -2.29
CA VAL A 112 -5.59 20.07 -1.18
C VAL A 112 -4.70 18.92 -1.66
N ASP A 113 -3.45 18.88 -1.17
CA ASP A 113 -2.50 17.79 -1.41
C ASP A 113 -3.04 16.51 -0.74
N PRO A 114 -3.34 15.43 -1.50
CA PRO A 114 -3.86 14.17 -0.95
C PRO A 114 -2.95 13.56 0.13
N GLU A 115 -1.67 13.89 0.11
CA GLU A 115 -0.71 13.44 1.11
C GLU A 115 -0.95 14.08 2.50
N ILE A 116 -1.47 15.30 2.55
CA ILE A 116 -1.85 15.98 3.81
C ILE A 116 -2.97 15.21 4.49
N LEU A 117 -3.96 14.71 3.73
CA LEU A 117 -5.04 13.87 4.27
C LEU A 117 -4.50 12.57 4.84
N SER A 118 -3.60 11.89 4.12
CA SER A 118 -3.01 10.62 4.58
C SER A 118 -2.16 10.79 5.86
N ILE A 119 -1.29 11.80 5.89
CA ILE A 119 -0.45 12.09 7.06
C ILE A 119 -1.34 12.46 8.25
N GLY A 120 -2.35 13.31 8.03
CA GLY A 120 -3.27 13.77 9.07
C GLY A 120 -4.10 12.66 9.69
N VAL A 121 -4.56 11.68 8.91
CA VAL A 121 -5.27 10.49 9.43
C VAL A 121 -4.36 9.65 10.34
N GLN A 122 -3.10 9.44 9.97
CA GLN A 122 -2.14 8.70 10.81
C GLN A 122 -1.83 9.45 12.12
N MET A 123 -1.69 10.78 12.06
CA MET A 123 -1.55 11.62 13.26
C MET A 123 -2.80 11.55 14.15
N ALA A 124 -3.99 11.45 13.56
CA ALA A 124 -5.23 11.27 14.32
C ALA A 124 -5.31 9.91 15.01
N VAL A 125 -4.87 8.82 14.37
CA VAL A 125 -4.76 7.49 15.00
C VAL A 125 -3.85 7.56 16.23
N TYR A 126 -2.68 8.19 16.11
CA TYR A 126 -1.75 8.36 17.23
C TYR A 126 -2.42 9.03 18.44
N HIS A 127 -3.09 10.16 18.23
CA HIS A 127 -3.73 10.91 19.32
C HIS A 127 -4.92 10.18 19.93
N ILE A 128 -5.72 9.48 19.13
CA ILE A 128 -6.86 8.71 19.62
C ILE A 128 -6.37 7.53 20.48
N GLU A 129 -5.34 6.81 20.01
CA GLU A 129 -4.73 5.71 20.75
C GLU A 129 -4.11 6.21 22.07
N ALA A 130 -3.46 7.37 22.03
CA ALA A 130 -2.88 8.05 23.20
C ALA A 130 -3.92 8.60 24.19
N GLY A 131 -5.22 8.49 23.89
CA GLY A 131 -6.32 8.83 24.80
C GLY A 131 -7.13 10.09 24.43
N ALA A 132 -6.76 10.83 23.38
CA ALA A 132 -7.53 11.99 22.89
C ALA A 132 -8.71 11.54 22.01
N ARG A 133 -9.61 10.77 22.62
CA ARG A 133 -10.72 10.09 21.93
C ARG A 133 -11.87 11.03 21.63
N LYS A 134 -12.03 12.13 22.37
CA LYS A 134 -12.99 13.19 22.02
C LYS A 134 -12.39 14.15 21.00
N PHE A 135 -13.20 14.59 20.06
CA PHE A 135 -12.76 15.48 18.98
C PHE A 135 -12.11 16.77 19.49
N ALA A 136 -12.63 17.34 20.60
CA ALA A 136 -12.05 18.53 21.22
C ALA A 136 -10.61 18.32 21.71
N ASP A 137 -10.35 17.17 22.34
CA ASP A 137 -9.02 16.83 22.87
C ASP A 137 -8.03 16.56 21.72
N PHE A 138 -8.49 15.84 20.70
CA PHE A 138 -7.73 15.63 19.46
C PHE A 138 -7.38 16.96 18.77
N ALA A 139 -8.38 17.83 18.57
CA ALA A 139 -8.21 19.11 17.91
C ALA A 139 -7.22 20.00 18.67
N LYS A 140 -7.31 20.02 20.01
CA LYS A 140 -6.38 20.75 20.87
C LYS A 140 -4.94 20.28 20.68
N ASN A 141 -4.71 18.96 20.66
CA ASN A 141 -3.37 18.41 20.52
C ASN A 141 -2.77 18.68 19.14
N MET A 142 -3.56 18.52 18.08
CA MET A 142 -3.12 18.81 16.71
C MET A 142 -2.79 20.29 16.49
N VAL A 143 -3.60 21.20 17.04
CA VAL A 143 -3.32 22.65 16.98
C VAL A 143 -2.07 22.99 17.80
N ALA A 144 -1.87 22.37 18.96
CA ALA A 144 -0.64 22.56 19.74
C ALA A 144 0.62 22.11 18.98
N ASP A 145 0.53 21.03 18.21
CA ASP A 145 1.67 20.46 17.49
C ASP A 145 1.97 21.13 16.14
N LEU A 146 0.95 21.59 15.42
CA LEU A 146 1.07 22.06 14.03
C LEU A 146 0.66 23.53 13.83
N GLY A 147 0.06 24.16 14.84
CA GLY A 147 -0.46 25.52 14.77
C GLY A 147 -1.80 25.64 14.03
N ASP A 148 -2.26 26.88 13.86
CA ASP A 148 -3.59 27.18 13.34
C ASP A 148 -3.85 26.71 11.90
N ALA A 149 -2.80 26.51 11.10
CA ALA A 149 -2.90 26.10 9.71
C ALA A 149 -3.60 24.75 9.51
N ILE A 150 -3.65 23.90 10.56
CA ILE A 150 -4.26 22.57 10.48
C ILE A 150 -5.77 22.57 10.69
N ARG A 151 -6.34 23.66 11.23
CA ARG A 151 -7.77 23.78 11.59
C ARG A 151 -8.73 23.33 10.48
N PRO A 152 -8.54 23.72 9.20
CA PRO A 152 -9.46 23.30 8.12
C PRO A 152 -9.50 21.78 7.88
N TYR A 153 -8.53 21.03 8.39
CA TYR A 153 -8.36 19.60 8.11
C TYR A 153 -8.74 18.69 9.28
N LEU A 154 -8.91 19.24 10.50
CA LEU A 154 -9.09 18.45 11.73
C LEU A 154 -10.30 17.52 11.67
N LYS A 155 -11.46 18.01 11.21
CA LYS A 155 -12.67 17.19 11.06
C LYS A 155 -12.44 16.04 10.07
N SER A 156 -11.71 16.28 9.00
CA SER A 156 -11.42 15.29 7.97
C SER A 156 -10.46 14.21 8.47
N PHE A 157 -9.42 14.57 9.20
CA PHE A 157 -8.47 13.63 9.77
C PHE A 157 -9.09 12.73 10.84
N TYR A 158 -9.85 13.34 11.76
CA TYR A 158 -10.50 12.60 12.84
C TYR A 158 -11.53 11.60 12.31
N ASN A 159 -12.38 12.04 11.37
CA ASN A 159 -13.34 11.14 10.75
C ASN A 159 -12.66 10.09 9.86
N GLY A 160 -11.60 10.46 9.14
CA GLY A 160 -10.82 9.50 8.35
C GLY A 160 -10.15 8.42 9.22
N ALA A 161 -9.69 8.75 10.43
CA ALA A 161 -9.18 7.78 11.39
C ALA A 161 -10.32 6.91 11.97
N ARG A 162 -11.47 7.51 12.30
CA ARG A 162 -12.66 6.79 12.77
C ARG A 162 -13.18 5.75 11.76
N ASP A 163 -13.02 6.00 10.47
CA ASP A 163 -13.42 5.10 9.39
C ASP A 163 -12.47 3.89 9.21
N LEU A 164 -11.36 3.85 9.96
CA LEU A 164 -10.37 2.76 9.85
C LEU A 164 -10.81 1.51 10.61
N PRO A 165 -10.71 0.32 9.98
CA PRO A 165 -10.98 -0.96 10.64
C PRO A 165 -10.13 -1.20 11.90
N GLU A 166 -8.88 -0.72 11.94
CA GLU A 166 -8.02 -0.88 13.13
C GLU A 166 -8.58 -0.17 14.37
N MET A 167 -9.36 0.89 14.19
CA MET A 167 -9.99 1.62 15.29
C MET A 167 -11.24 0.90 15.81
N GLU A 168 -11.91 0.14 14.94
CA GLU A 168 -12.99 -0.78 15.31
C GLU A 168 -12.44 -1.99 16.08
N GLU A 169 -11.38 -2.62 15.57
CA GLU A 169 -10.75 -3.78 16.21
C GLU A 169 -10.10 -3.45 17.54
N ALA A 170 -9.53 -2.24 17.68
CA ALA A 170 -9.01 -1.74 18.95
C ALA A 170 -10.12 -1.35 19.95
N GLY A 171 -11.39 -1.38 19.53
CA GLY A 171 -12.55 -1.10 20.38
C GLY A 171 -12.75 0.38 20.70
N TYR A 172 -12.26 1.29 19.85
CA TYR A 172 -12.26 2.72 20.14
C TYR A 172 -13.53 3.44 19.67
N LEU A 173 -14.30 2.87 18.73
CA LEU A 173 -15.43 3.54 18.07
C LEU A 173 -16.49 4.09 19.03
N ASP A 174 -16.81 3.34 20.09
CA ASP A 174 -17.84 3.72 21.06
C ASP A 174 -17.41 4.92 21.94
N GLU A 175 -16.11 5.19 22.01
CA GLU A 175 -15.56 6.30 22.78
C GLU A 175 -15.36 7.58 21.95
N LEU A 176 -15.39 7.46 20.61
CA LEU A 176 -15.22 8.57 19.68
C LEU A 176 -16.44 9.49 19.63
N THR A 177 -16.18 10.78 19.40
CA THR A 177 -17.21 11.78 19.14
C THR A 177 -18.00 11.40 17.86
N PRO A 178 -19.36 11.36 17.91
CA PRO A 178 -20.19 11.06 16.74
C PRO A 178 -20.05 12.07 15.60
N TYR A 179 -20.26 11.66 14.34
CA TYR A 179 -20.11 12.53 13.16
C TYR A 179 -20.89 13.84 13.25
N GLU A 180 -22.13 13.81 13.73
CA GLU A 180 -22.95 15.02 13.83
C GLU A 180 -22.40 16.01 14.87
N GLU A 181 -21.76 15.52 15.92
CA GLU A 181 -21.10 16.38 16.92
C GLU A 181 -19.80 16.95 16.36
N VAL A 182 -18.97 16.13 15.67
CA VAL A 182 -17.75 16.61 14.98
C VAL A 182 -18.08 17.66 13.93
N LYS A 183 -19.15 17.47 13.16
CA LYS A 183 -19.59 18.38 12.10
C LYS A 183 -19.97 19.75 12.65
N ASN A 184 -20.70 19.76 13.77
CA ASN A 184 -21.17 20.99 14.43
C ASN A 184 -20.12 21.62 15.36
N PHE A 185 -18.95 21.00 15.53
CA PHE A 185 -17.89 21.53 16.37
C PHE A 185 -17.26 22.79 15.77
N ASP A 186 -17.11 23.83 16.60
CA ASP A 186 -16.46 25.08 16.24
C ASP A 186 -14.92 24.94 16.30
N VAL A 187 -14.33 24.50 15.20
CA VAL A 187 -12.88 24.28 15.09
C VAL A 187 -12.08 25.61 15.08
N LEU A 188 -12.74 26.72 14.74
CA LEU A 188 -12.08 28.02 14.60
C LEU A 188 -12.01 28.75 15.95
N GLY A 189 -12.99 28.52 16.82
CA GLY A 189 -13.15 29.23 18.09
C GLY A 189 -12.96 28.40 19.36
N PHE A 190 -12.82 27.06 19.31
CA PHE A 190 -12.84 26.23 20.52
C PHE A 190 -11.76 26.55 21.58
N ASP A 191 -10.65 27.16 21.17
CA ASP A 191 -9.50 27.51 22.02
C ASP A 191 -9.16 29.02 21.99
N LYS A 192 -9.89 29.81 21.19
CA LYS A 192 -9.69 31.26 21.06
C LYS A 192 -10.81 31.99 21.79
N GLY A 193 -10.49 32.58 22.95
CA GLY A 193 -11.41 33.30 23.84
C GLY A 193 -12.01 34.60 23.28
N GLY A 194 -12.69 34.53 22.13
CA GLY A 194 -13.38 35.63 21.48
C GLY A 194 -12.48 36.58 20.67
N SER A 195 -12.57 36.46 19.34
CA SER A 195 -12.42 37.51 18.30
C SER A 195 -11.34 37.28 17.22
N SER A 196 -11.81 37.31 15.96
CA SER A 196 -11.20 37.91 14.75
C SER A 196 -12.08 37.54 13.54
N PHE A 197 -13.18 38.29 13.31
CA PHE A 197 -14.23 37.97 12.32
C PHE A 197 -13.69 37.79 10.88
N VAL A 198 -12.53 38.38 10.57
CA VAL A 198 -11.91 38.36 9.23
C VAL A 198 -11.04 37.12 9.00
N GLU A 199 -10.43 36.57 10.05
CA GLU A 199 -9.60 35.37 9.99
C GLU A 199 -10.49 34.12 10.01
N THR A 200 -11.54 34.14 10.85
CA THR A 200 -12.63 33.13 10.84
C THR A 200 -13.28 33.02 9.46
N ALA A 201 -13.45 34.13 8.74
CA ALA A 201 -14.04 34.09 7.39
C ALA A 201 -13.10 33.45 6.35
N LYS A 202 -11.78 33.68 6.42
CA LYS A 202 -10.82 33.04 5.48
C LYS A 202 -10.65 31.55 5.77
N GLU A 203 -10.62 31.17 7.05
CA GLU A 203 -10.48 29.76 7.45
C GLU A 203 -11.76 28.97 7.24
N ALA A 204 -12.95 29.56 7.47
CA ALA A 204 -14.23 28.94 7.13
C ALA A 204 -14.43 28.79 5.62
N VAL A 205 -13.86 29.69 4.80
CA VAL A 205 -13.82 29.51 3.34
C VAL A 205 -12.92 28.33 2.97
N LYS A 206 -11.74 28.18 3.60
CA LYS A 206 -10.87 27.02 3.39
C LYS A 206 -11.49 25.70 3.88
N GLU A 207 -12.16 25.69 5.03
CA GLU A 207 -12.87 24.51 5.55
C GLU A 207 -14.00 24.11 4.59
N ASN A 208 -14.77 25.08 4.09
CA ASN A 208 -15.77 24.83 3.05
C ASN A 208 -15.13 24.41 1.72
N GLU A 209 -13.97 24.93 1.33
CA GLU A 209 -13.24 24.47 0.13
C GLU A 209 -12.71 23.05 0.30
N VAL A 210 -12.22 22.67 1.49
CA VAL A 210 -11.77 21.30 1.79
C VAL A 210 -12.97 20.35 1.84
N GLU A 211 -14.07 20.75 2.45
CA GLU A 211 -15.30 19.96 2.52
C GLU A 211 -16.00 19.90 1.15
N GLN A 212 -15.92 20.96 0.35
CA GLN A 212 -16.37 21.01 -1.04
C GLN A 212 -15.43 20.22 -1.94
N GLN A 213 -14.12 20.19 -1.73
CA GLN A 213 -13.19 19.33 -2.47
C GLN A 213 -13.36 17.86 -2.08
N LYS A 214 -13.64 17.56 -0.80
CA LYS A 214 -14.04 16.23 -0.34
C LYS A 214 -15.39 15.84 -0.92
N LYS A 215 -16.40 16.70 -0.84
CA LYS A 215 -17.71 16.49 -1.48
C LYS A 215 -17.62 16.49 -2.99
N GLU A 216 -16.70 17.17 -3.64
CA GLU A 216 -16.48 17.12 -5.08
C GLU A 216 -15.67 15.90 -5.47
N ALA A 217 -14.78 15.38 -4.62
CA ALA A 217 -14.18 14.07 -4.81
C ALA A 217 -15.25 12.98 -4.67
N GLU A 218 -16.05 13.03 -3.59
CA GLU A 218 -17.18 12.13 -3.34
C GLU A 218 -18.33 12.30 -4.34
N ASP A 219 -18.60 13.52 -4.82
CA ASP A 219 -19.60 13.85 -5.83
C ASP A 219 -19.04 13.67 -7.24
N LYS A 220 -17.73 13.68 -7.51
CA LYS A 220 -17.19 13.13 -8.77
C LYS A 220 -17.34 11.61 -8.78
N LEU A 221 -17.23 10.99 -7.61
CA LEU A 221 -17.61 9.59 -7.36
C LEU A 221 -19.14 9.34 -7.46
N LYS A 222 -20.01 10.32 -7.12
CA LYS A 222 -21.49 10.16 -7.13
C LYS A 222 -22.24 10.80 -8.34
N LYS A 223 -21.78 11.90 -8.95
CA LYS A 223 -22.38 12.62 -10.12
C LYS A 223 -22.07 11.97 -11.46
N ASN A 224 -21.08 11.08 -11.53
CA ASN A 224 -20.98 10.14 -12.66
C ASN A 224 -22.23 9.23 -12.79
N LYS A 225 -23.18 9.27 -11.84
CA LYS A 225 -24.46 8.54 -11.90
C LYS A 225 -25.70 9.34 -12.32
N LYS A 226 -25.72 10.69 -12.41
CA LYS A 226 -26.97 11.45 -12.69
C LYS A 226 -26.79 12.74 -13.52
N ASN A 227 -27.11 12.64 -14.83
CA ASN A 227 -27.52 13.68 -15.80
C ASN A 227 -26.45 14.53 -16.56
N LYS A 228 -26.14 14.11 -17.80
CA LYS A 228 -26.10 14.96 -19.03
C LYS A 228 -27.55 15.12 -19.56
N PRO A 229 -27.97 16.08 -20.44
CA PRO A 229 -27.27 16.62 -21.64
C PRO A 229 -27.48 18.16 -21.86
N GLN A 230 -26.89 18.91 -22.81
CA GLN A 230 -26.97 18.87 -24.28
C GLN A 230 -25.90 19.80 -24.93
N GLY A 231 -25.26 19.32 -26.01
CA GLY A 231 -24.83 20.03 -27.23
C GLY A 231 -23.96 21.30 -27.22
N GLY A 232 -22.73 21.19 -27.75
CA GLY A 232 -22.25 22.07 -28.84
C GLY A 232 -21.11 23.08 -28.58
N VAL A 233 -19.99 22.86 -29.30
CA VAL A 233 -19.01 23.85 -29.87
C VAL A 233 -17.72 24.20 -29.09
N VAL A 234 -16.62 23.55 -29.54
CA VAL A 234 -15.27 24.07 -29.94
C VAL A 234 -14.39 24.85 -28.94
N GLU A 235 -13.27 24.19 -28.57
CA GLU A 235 -11.85 24.62 -28.62
C GLU A 235 -11.37 25.90 -27.88
N LEU A 236 -10.04 25.95 -27.69
CA LEU A 236 -9.18 26.95 -27.00
C LEU A 236 -8.97 26.58 -25.52
N VAL A 237 -7.83 26.07 -25.05
CA VAL A 237 -6.44 26.33 -25.42
C VAL A 237 -5.61 25.07 -25.10
N ALA A 238 -5.08 24.43 -26.15
CA ALA A 238 -3.87 23.63 -26.07
C ALA A 238 -2.83 24.35 -26.94
N SER A 239 -1.92 25.11 -26.31
CA SER A 239 -0.67 25.53 -26.94
C SER A 239 0.14 26.35 -25.94
N SER A 240 1.00 25.69 -25.18
CA SER A 240 2.37 26.13 -24.85
C SER A 240 2.90 25.25 -23.71
N LEU A 241 3.82 24.35 -24.04
CA LEU A 241 5.16 24.26 -23.44
C LEU A 241 5.95 23.18 -24.23
N PRO A 242 7.26 23.38 -24.46
CA PRO A 242 7.99 22.78 -25.58
C PRO A 242 8.60 21.42 -25.25
N GLU A 243 8.89 20.67 -26.31
CA GLU A 243 9.92 19.63 -26.35
C GLU A 243 11.26 20.23 -25.90
N ASP A 244 11.89 19.64 -24.87
CA ASP A 244 13.35 19.53 -24.75
C ASP A 244 13.71 18.55 -23.63
N GLN A 245 14.55 17.56 -23.98
CA GLN A 245 15.32 16.75 -23.06
C GLN A 245 16.42 17.60 -22.42
N GLU A 246 16.59 17.53 -21.10
CA GLU A 246 17.87 17.26 -20.40
C GLU A 246 17.85 17.68 -18.91
N ILE A 247 18.34 16.76 -18.07
CA ILE A 247 19.10 16.96 -16.83
C ILE A 247 18.39 17.65 -15.66
N LEU A 248 18.03 16.84 -14.66
CA LEU A 248 18.13 17.20 -13.24
C LEU A 248 18.83 16.07 -12.48
N ASN A 249 20.15 16.00 -12.66
CA ASN A 249 21.04 15.49 -11.63
C ASN A 249 21.03 16.50 -10.46
N GLY A 250 20.29 16.17 -9.40
CA GLY A 250 20.50 16.73 -8.05
C GLY A 250 21.40 15.79 -7.25
N PRO A 251 22.17 16.30 -6.26
CA PRO A 251 23.17 15.49 -5.58
C PRO A 251 22.50 14.37 -4.78
N ASP A 252 23.01 13.18 -5.04
CA ASP A 252 22.72 11.89 -4.46
C ASP A 252 22.68 11.92 -2.92
N LYS A 253 21.48 11.70 -2.38
CA LYS A 253 21.28 10.94 -1.15
C LYS A 253 20.31 9.83 -1.52
N THR A 254 20.86 8.69 -1.89
CA THR A 254 20.18 7.40 -1.95
C THR A 254 19.53 7.14 -0.59
N GLU A 255 18.26 7.50 -0.45
CA GLU A 255 17.40 6.86 0.55
C GLU A 255 17.25 5.41 0.07
N GLU A 256 17.86 4.45 0.77
CA GLU A 256 17.60 3.03 0.55
C GLU A 256 16.10 2.80 0.57
N THR A 257 15.55 2.36 -0.55
CA THR A 257 14.15 1.95 -0.58
C THR A 257 13.99 0.69 0.27
N SER A 258 12.87 0.50 0.98
CA SER A 258 12.68 -0.70 1.81
C SER A 258 12.76 -2.00 1.00
N SER A 259 12.59 -1.94 -0.32
CA SER A 259 12.85 -3.07 -1.22
C SER A 259 14.33 -3.45 -1.29
N ASP A 260 15.27 -2.53 -1.14
CA ASP A 260 16.71 -2.82 -1.22
C ASP A 260 17.28 -3.40 0.08
N LYS A 261 16.56 -3.22 1.19
CA LYS A 261 16.96 -3.66 2.53
C LYS A 261 17.12 -5.19 2.67
N PHE A 262 16.25 -5.96 2.02
CA PHE A 262 16.24 -7.42 2.14
C PHE A 262 16.91 -8.07 0.93
N THR A 263 17.81 -9.02 1.17
CA THR A 263 18.44 -9.77 0.09
C THR A 263 17.41 -10.63 -0.64
N LYS A 264 17.72 -11.00 -1.88
CA LYS A 264 16.90 -11.90 -2.69
C LYS A 264 16.65 -13.23 -1.96
N GLU A 265 17.67 -13.79 -1.32
CA GLU A 265 17.59 -15.06 -0.58
C GLU A 265 16.65 -14.94 0.63
N GLN A 266 16.72 -13.82 1.36
CA GLN A 266 15.81 -13.55 2.49
C GLN A 266 14.36 -13.45 2.01
N LYS A 267 14.09 -12.66 0.97
CA LYS A 267 12.76 -12.50 0.37
C LYS A 267 12.17 -13.84 -0.09
N GLN A 268 12.98 -14.66 -0.74
CA GLN A 268 12.57 -16.00 -1.19
C GLN A 268 12.32 -16.96 -0.04
N ALA A 269 13.23 -17.02 0.94
CA ALA A 269 13.08 -17.90 2.09
C ALA A 269 11.81 -17.55 2.88
N PHE A 270 11.57 -16.24 3.08
CA PHE A 270 10.37 -15.74 3.75
C PHE A 270 9.09 -16.13 2.98
N SER A 271 9.02 -15.84 1.67
CA SER A 271 7.85 -16.17 0.85
C SER A 271 7.56 -17.68 0.82
N ARG A 272 8.60 -18.54 0.74
CA ARG A 272 8.45 -20.00 0.86
C ARG A 272 7.96 -20.42 2.24
N SER A 273 8.44 -19.78 3.31
CA SER A 273 7.94 -20.06 4.65
C SER A 273 6.47 -19.67 4.80
N VAL A 274 6.06 -18.53 4.24
CA VAL A 274 4.65 -18.12 4.21
C VAL A 274 3.82 -19.18 3.47
N ALA A 275 4.28 -19.66 2.32
CA ALA A 275 3.59 -20.71 1.57
C ALA A 275 3.38 -21.98 2.41
N SER A 276 4.45 -22.46 3.06
CA SER A 276 4.39 -23.61 3.96
C SER A 276 3.44 -23.40 5.15
N ASP A 277 3.47 -22.22 5.76
CA ASP A 277 2.60 -21.86 6.88
C ASP A 277 1.13 -21.86 6.43
N MET A 278 0.82 -21.34 5.23
CA MET A 278 -0.52 -21.32 4.65
C MET A 278 -1.04 -22.73 4.28
N VAL A 279 -0.20 -23.60 3.71
CA VAL A 279 -0.57 -25.00 3.44
C VAL A 279 -0.82 -25.76 4.75
N THR A 280 -0.01 -25.51 5.77
CA THR A 280 -0.21 -26.07 7.13
C THR A 280 -1.51 -25.56 7.75
N ALA A 281 -1.82 -24.27 7.56
CA ALA A 281 -3.06 -23.67 8.02
C ALA A 281 -4.29 -24.33 7.40
N LEU A 282 -4.25 -24.71 6.12
CA LEU A 282 -5.34 -25.46 5.49
C LEU A 282 -5.62 -26.79 6.18
N ALA A 283 -4.56 -27.55 6.50
CA ALA A 283 -4.65 -28.85 7.14
C ALA A 283 -5.14 -28.75 8.60
N THR A 284 -4.68 -27.74 9.33
CA THR A 284 -4.97 -27.59 10.77
C THR A 284 -6.21 -26.74 11.07
N GLY A 285 -6.63 -25.90 10.12
CA GLY A 285 -7.66 -24.88 10.32
C GLY A 285 -7.20 -23.66 11.14
N GLN A 286 -5.92 -23.57 11.50
CA GLN A 286 -5.38 -22.48 12.31
C GLN A 286 -4.75 -21.40 11.42
N LYS A 287 -5.22 -20.16 11.54
CA LYS A 287 -4.70 -19.02 10.77
C LYS A 287 -3.25 -18.70 11.20
N PRO A 288 -2.28 -18.61 10.27
CA PRO A 288 -0.88 -18.44 10.63
C PRO A 288 -0.53 -16.99 10.99
N TYR A 289 -1.18 -16.02 10.34
CA TYR A 289 -0.96 -14.59 10.57
C TYR A 289 -2.32 -13.89 10.74
N ARG A 290 -2.53 -13.22 11.86
CA ARG A 290 -3.76 -12.44 12.09
C ARG A 290 -3.63 -11.03 11.53
N SER A 291 -2.48 -10.41 11.73
CA SER A 291 -2.19 -9.02 11.36
C SER A 291 -0.77 -8.86 10.81
N ILE A 292 -0.44 -7.64 10.36
CA ILE A 292 0.91 -7.27 9.93
C ILE A 292 1.96 -7.46 11.04
N VAL A 293 1.57 -7.35 12.32
CA VAL A 293 2.49 -7.55 13.45
C VAL A 293 3.00 -8.99 13.50
N ASP A 294 2.13 -9.98 13.20
CA ASP A 294 2.55 -11.38 13.15
C ASP A 294 3.52 -11.64 11.99
N VAL A 295 3.29 -10.96 10.86
CA VAL A 295 4.16 -11.02 9.68
C VAL A 295 5.55 -10.44 10.01
N ARG A 296 5.63 -9.27 10.67
CA ARG A 296 6.90 -8.68 11.11
C ARG A 296 7.66 -9.61 12.06
N LYS A 297 6.98 -10.16 13.07
CA LYS A 297 7.58 -11.12 14.02
C LYS A 297 8.12 -12.36 13.31
N LYS A 298 7.38 -12.90 12.33
CA LYS A 298 7.83 -14.03 11.52
C LYS A 298 9.10 -13.70 10.75
N ALA A 299 9.13 -12.56 10.07
CA ALA A 299 10.29 -12.12 9.30
C ALA A 299 11.52 -11.89 10.20
N GLN A 300 11.34 -11.24 11.35
CA GLN A 300 12.40 -11.05 12.34
C GLN A 300 12.94 -12.38 12.89
N ALA A 301 12.05 -13.35 13.19
CA ALA A 301 12.45 -14.68 13.62
C ALA A 301 13.24 -15.46 12.54
N MET A 302 13.11 -15.07 11.28
CA MET A 302 13.89 -15.60 10.15
C MET A 302 15.18 -14.82 9.89
N GLY A 303 15.55 -13.87 10.77
CA GLY A 303 16.77 -13.09 10.66
C GLY A 303 16.71 -11.95 9.64
N MET A 304 15.50 -11.53 9.23
CA MET A 304 15.32 -10.30 8.46
C MET A 304 15.37 -9.11 9.43
N ASP A 305 16.15 -8.09 9.10
CA ASP A 305 16.17 -6.83 9.86
C ASP A 305 14.89 -6.04 9.56
N VAL A 306 13.80 -6.35 10.25
CA VAL A 306 12.49 -5.73 10.02
C VAL A 306 12.27 -4.58 10.97
N ASP A 307 11.88 -3.44 10.41
CA ASP A 307 11.38 -2.31 11.16
C ASP A 307 10.01 -2.62 11.79
N MET A 308 9.95 -2.55 13.11
CA MET A 308 8.72 -2.81 13.86
C MET A 308 7.74 -1.64 13.81
N GLU A 309 8.15 -0.48 13.28
CA GLU A 309 7.30 0.71 13.12
C GLU A 309 6.52 0.74 11.80
N GLY A 310 6.80 -0.20 10.90
CA GLY A 310 6.00 -0.45 9.68
C GLY A 310 6.55 0.16 8.39
N ARG A 311 7.79 0.65 8.36
CA ARG A 311 8.46 1.10 7.12
C ARG A 311 8.61 -0.04 6.10
N ASP A 312 8.72 -1.28 6.58
CA ASP A 312 8.90 -2.48 5.76
C ASP A 312 7.57 -3.18 5.40
N ASP A 313 6.42 -2.68 5.86
CA ASP A 313 5.12 -3.35 5.71
C ASP A 313 4.72 -3.61 4.27
N ILE A 314 5.03 -2.66 3.38
CA ILE A 314 4.68 -2.77 1.96
C ILE A 314 5.37 -3.98 1.36
N VAL A 315 6.68 -4.09 1.58
CA VAL A 315 7.50 -5.19 1.05
C VAL A 315 7.09 -6.51 1.69
N LEU A 316 6.88 -6.55 3.02
CA LEU A 316 6.40 -7.74 3.70
C LEU A 316 5.03 -8.19 3.18
N GLN A 317 4.14 -7.26 2.86
CA GLN A 317 2.86 -7.57 2.25
C GLN A 317 3.03 -8.17 0.85
N GLU A 318 3.90 -7.61 -0.01
CA GLU A 318 4.16 -8.20 -1.34
C GLU A 318 4.73 -9.63 -1.22
N LEU A 319 5.63 -9.87 -0.26
CA LEU A 319 6.20 -11.21 -0.03
C LEU A 319 5.17 -12.18 0.55
N VAL A 320 4.26 -11.71 1.42
CA VAL A 320 3.14 -12.52 1.91
C VAL A 320 2.19 -12.89 0.77
N GLU A 321 1.85 -11.94 -0.09
CA GLU A 321 1.05 -12.19 -1.29
C GLU A 321 1.72 -13.21 -2.21
N TYR A 322 3.04 -13.10 -2.44
CA TYR A 322 3.79 -14.10 -3.19
C TYR A 322 3.75 -15.49 -2.52
N GLY A 323 3.94 -15.58 -1.20
CA GLY A 323 3.83 -16.85 -0.47
C GLY A 323 2.43 -17.48 -0.57
N ILE A 324 1.38 -16.65 -0.53
CA ILE A 324 -0.01 -17.09 -0.73
C ILE A 324 -0.24 -17.63 -2.15
N VAL A 325 0.28 -16.94 -3.18
CA VAL A 325 0.21 -17.42 -4.58
C VAL A 325 0.90 -18.78 -4.71
N THR A 326 2.05 -18.94 -4.07
CA THR A 326 2.79 -20.21 -4.06
C THR A 326 1.97 -21.32 -3.38
N ALA A 327 1.38 -21.06 -2.21
CA ALA A 327 0.50 -22.03 -1.55
C ALA A 327 -0.74 -22.39 -2.39
N ALA A 328 -1.31 -21.40 -3.09
CA ALA A 328 -2.46 -21.63 -3.97
C ALA A 328 -2.09 -22.50 -5.18
N ARG A 329 -0.90 -22.29 -5.77
CA ARG A 329 -0.33 -23.18 -6.80
C ARG A 329 -0.18 -24.61 -6.28
N ASP A 330 0.41 -24.79 -5.09
CA ASP A 330 0.55 -26.11 -4.47
C ASP A 330 -0.80 -26.83 -4.27
N VAL A 331 -1.84 -26.10 -3.86
CA VAL A 331 -3.20 -26.65 -3.72
C VAL A 331 -3.74 -27.15 -5.05
N VAL A 332 -3.52 -26.40 -6.15
CA VAL A 332 -4.01 -26.74 -7.49
C VAL A 332 -3.21 -27.89 -8.10
N GLU A 333 -1.89 -27.85 -7.99
CA GLU A 333 -0.97 -28.77 -8.67
C GLU A 333 -0.84 -30.11 -7.96
N SER A 334 -0.91 -30.13 -6.63
CA SER A 334 -0.66 -31.35 -5.86
C SER A 334 -1.76 -32.41 -5.99
N GLY A 335 -2.95 -32.04 -6.46
CA GLY A 335 -4.08 -32.94 -6.65
C GLY A 335 -4.72 -33.47 -5.35
N HIS A 336 -4.17 -33.14 -4.16
CA HIS A 336 -4.69 -33.57 -2.86
C HIS A 336 -6.16 -33.19 -2.65
N TYR A 337 -6.58 -32.07 -3.25
CA TYR A 337 -7.93 -31.55 -3.16
C TYR A 337 -8.78 -31.94 -4.38
N GLY A 338 -8.69 -33.18 -4.87
CA GLY A 338 -9.53 -33.67 -5.97
C GLY A 338 -9.16 -33.16 -7.38
N GLY A 339 -8.05 -32.43 -7.51
CA GLY A 339 -7.55 -31.86 -8.76
C GLY A 339 -8.07 -30.46 -9.11
N SER A 340 -7.45 -29.81 -10.09
CA SER A 340 -7.64 -28.39 -10.42
C SER A 340 -9.05 -27.96 -10.85
N LYS A 341 -9.98 -28.90 -11.03
CA LYS A 341 -11.38 -28.63 -11.43
C LYS A 341 -12.42 -29.06 -10.40
N SER A 342 -12.00 -29.56 -9.25
CA SER A 342 -12.90 -30.10 -8.24
C SER A 342 -13.51 -28.98 -7.38
N LYS A 343 -14.63 -29.30 -6.72
CA LYS A 343 -15.22 -28.41 -5.72
C LYS A 343 -14.30 -28.30 -4.49
N GLU A 344 -13.65 -29.39 -4.12
CA GLU A 344 -12.75 -29.49 -2.99
C GLU A 344 -11.53 -28.57 -3.15
N CYS A 345 -10.99 -28.45 -4.36
CA CYS A 345 -9.92 -27.52 -4.69
C CYS A 345 -10.41 -26.08 -4.53
N PHE A 346 -11.57 -25.75 -5.11
CA PHE A 346 -12.16 -24.42 -4.95
C PHE A 346 -12.44 -24.07 -3.47
N ASP A 347 -12.99 -24.99 -2.68
CA ASP A 347 -13.24 -24.81 -1.25
C ASP A 347 -11.92 -24.55 -0.49
N ALA A 348 -10.83 -25.24 -0.85
CA ALA A 348 -9.51 -25.01 -0.27
C ALA A 348 -8.95 -23.62 -0.65
N ILE A 349 -9.16 -23.17 -1.89
CA ILE A 349 -8.80 -21.81 -2.33
C ILE A 349 -9.60 -20.75 -1.57
N CYS A 350 -10.90 -20.93 -1.36
CA CYS A 350 -11.71 -20.06 -0.51
C CYS A 350 -11.16 -20.01 0.92
N LYS A 351 -10.79 -21.17 1.48
CA LYS A 351 -10.20 -21.25 2.82
C LYS A 351 -8.84 -20.54 2.90
N LEU A 352 -7.98 -20.65 1.88
CA LEU A 352 -6.73 -19.88 1.81
C LEU A 352 -6.98 -18.38 1.82
N TYR A 353 -7.97 -17.92 1.04
CA TYR A 353 -8.36 -16.52 1.00
C TYR A 353 -8.84 -16.00 2.37
N GLU A 354 -9.65 -16.79 3.08
CA GLU A 354 -10.10 -16.46 4.44
C GLU A 354 -8.95 -16.42 5.46
N MET A 355 -7.90 -17.22 5.22
CA MET A 355 -6.70 -17.29 6.06
C MET A 355 -5.68 -16.18 5.80
N GLN A 356 -5.84 -15.36 4.75
CA GLN A 356 -4.93 -14.24 4.49
C GLN A 356 -4.96 -13.24 5.67
N PRO A 357 -3.80 -12.70 6.10
CA PRO A 357 -3.78 -11.65 7.10
C PRO A 357 -4.55 -10.43 6.59
N THR A 358 -5.32 -9.80 7.47
CA THR A 358 -5.92 -8.51 7.15
C THR A 358 -4.82 -7.47 7.32
N ILE A 359 -4.29 -6.94 6.23
CA ILE A 359 -3.25 -5.92 6.27
C ILE A 359 -3.91 -4.60 5.86
N SER A 360 -4.14 -3.73 6.83
CA SER A 360 -4.65 -2.38 6.61
C SER A 360 -3.69 -1.60 5.72
N MET A 361 -4.19 -1.14 4.57
CA MET A 361 -3.39 -0.43 3.57
C MET A 361 -2.88 0.92 4.10
N ARG A 362 -1.60 0.98 4.48
CA ARG A 362 -0.99 2.21 4.99
C ARG A 362 -0.06 2.93 4.01
N SER A 363 -0.06 2.58 2.72
CA SER A 363 0.74 3.31 1.73
C SER A 363 -0.13 4.12 0.77
N SER A 364 0.08 5.44 0.79
CA SER A 364 -0.50 6.41 -0.14
C SER A 364 -0.27 6.01 -1.61
N ASN A 365 0.82 5.28 -1.92
CA ASN A 365 1.13 4.78 -3.25
C ASN A 365 0.22 3.64 -3.74
N ARG A 366 -0.14 2.64 -2.91
CA ARG A 366 -1.10 1.59 -3.34
C ARG A 366 -2.52 2.13 -3.52
N VAL A 367 -2.91 3.09 -2.68
CA VAL A 367 -4.18 3.82 -2.81
C VAL A 367 -4.19 4.67 -4.10
N LYS A 368 -3.08 5.35 -4.41
CA LYS A 368 -2.93 6.19 -5.62
C LYS A 368 -2.92 5.37 -6.91
N MET A 369 -2.33 4.18 -6.89
CA MET A 369 -2.21 3.30 -8.07
C MET A 369 -3.38 2.30 -8.20
N GLN A 370 -4.30 2.25 -7.23
CA GLN A 370 -5.41 1.28 -7.17
C GLN A 370 -4.98 -0.18 -7.39
N GLN A 371 -3.78 -0.54 -6.94
CA GLN A 371 -3.21 -1.87 -7.09
C GLN A 371 -3.67 -2.77 -5.94
N TYR A 372 -4.93 -3.21 -6.04
CA TYR A 372 -5.50 -4.20 -5.14
C TYR A 372 -5.27 -5.60 -5.69
N SER A 373 -4.79 -6.49 -4.84
CA SER A 373 -4.52 -7.87 -5.22
C SER A 373 -5.83 -8.61 -5.50
N THR A 374 -5.92 -9.40 -6.56
CA THR A 374 -7.15 -10.14 -6.92
C THR A 374 -7.47 -11.21 -5.86
N PRO A 375 -8.70 -11.27 -5.28
CA PRO A 375 -9.13 -12.41 -4.46
C PRO A 375 -8.89 -13.77 -5.12
N LEU A 376 -8.26 -14.71 -4.41
CA LEU A 376 -7.94 -16.04 -4.95
C LEU A 376 -9.16 -16.79 -5.56
N PRO A 377 -10.36 -16.79 -4.94
CA PRO A 377 -11.50 -17.51 -5.54
C PRO A 377 -11.90 -16.94 -6.89
N MET A 378 -11.71 -15.63 -7.09
CA MET A 378 -11.99 -14.98 -8.36
C MET A 378 -10.95 -15.32 -9.42
N GLY A 379 -9.66 -15.34 -9.05
CA GLY A 379 -8.60 -15.82 -9.94
C GLY A 379 -8.83 -17.26 -10.39
N PHE A 380 -9.23 -18.14 -9.46
CA PHE A 380 -9.56 -19.53 -9.78
C PHE A 380 -10.69 -19.65 -10.82
N VAL A 381 -11.77 -18.87 -10.66
CA VAL A 381 -12.91 -18.89 -11.59
C VAL A 381 -12.50 -18.33 -12.97
N ALA A 382 -11.69 -17.27 -13.00
CA ALA A 382 -11.16 -16.69 -14.23
C ALA A 382 -10.30 -17.72 -15.01
N ASP A 383 -9.36 -18.36 -14.32
CA ASP A 383 -8.47 -19.39 -14.87
C ASP A 383 -9.28 -20.59 -15.40
N MET A 384 -10.27 -21.04 -14.65
CA MET A 384 -11.13 -22.16 -15.02
C MET A 384 -11.93 -21.93 -16.31
N PHE A 385 -12.34 -20.68 -16.57
CA PHE A 385 -13.03 -20.34 -17.82
C PHE A 385 -12.06 -20.19 -18.99
N ALA A 386 -10.98 -19.43 -18.78
CA ALA A 386 -10.10 -18.97 -19.85
C ALA A 386 -9.11 -20.05 -20.29
N TYR A 387 -8.56 -20.85 -19.37
CA TYR A 387 -7.49 -21.80 -19.68
C TYR A 387 -7.99 -23.19 -20.09
N LYS A 388 -7.34 -23.76 -21.11
CA LYS A 388 -7.47 -25.16 -21.52
C LYS A 388 -6.09 -25.83 -21.53
N PRO A 389 -5.98 -27.13 -21.18
CA PRO A 389 -4.67 -27.81 -21.11
C PRO A 389 -3.82 -27.81 -22.40
N ASN A 390 -4.44 -27.66 -23.58
CA ASN A 390 -3.73 -27.60 -24.85
C ASN A 390 -3.20 -26.20 -25.21
N MET A 391 -3.49 -25.18 -24.39
CA MET A 391 -3.02 -23.82 -24.59
C MET A 391 -1.54 -23.70 -24.20
N SER A 392 -0.81 -22.88 -24.95
CA SER A 392 0.63 -22.72 -24.83
C SER A 392 1.05 -21.35 -24.31
N ARG A 393 0.26 -20.30 -24.58
CA ARG A 393 0.59 -18.92 -24.21
C ARG A 393 -0.62 -18.23 -23.58
N VAL A 394 -0.48 -17.81 -22.34
CA VAL A 394 -1.49 -17.04 -21.60
C VAL A 394 -0.90 -15.69 -21.22
N LEU A 395 -1.60 -14.60 -21.51
CA LEU A 395 -1.18 -13.26 -21.13
C LEU A 395 -1.87 -12.83 -19.84
N GLU A 396 -1.08 -12.30 -18.90
CA GLU A 396 -1.54 -11.42 -17.84
C GLU A 396 -0.82 -10.06 -18.02
N PRO A 397 -1.53 -8.97 -18.38
CA PRO A 397 -0.92 -7.68 -18.74
C PRO A 397 -0.56 -6.75 -17.54
N THR A 398 -1.02 -7.06 -16.33
CA THR A 398 -0.93 -6.26 -15.09
C THR A 398 -0.86 -7.17 -13.86
N ALA A 399 0.23 -7.94 -13.74
CA ALA A 399 0.22 -9.24 -13.04
C ALA A 399 0.24 -9.19 -11.51
N GLY A 400 0.65 -8.07 -10.91
CA GLY A 400 0.92 -8.01 -9.49
C GLY A 400 1.92 -9.11 -9.09
N ASN A 401 1.62 -9.85 -8.02
CA ASN A 401 2.40 -11.04 -7.63
C ASN A 401 1.99 -12.34 -8.35
N GLY A 402 1.17 -12.26 -9.41
CA GLY A 402 0.72 -13.42 -10.19
C GLY A 402 -0.52 -14.12 -9.64
N MET A 403 -1.25 -13.46 -8.73
CA MET A 403 -2.41 -14.05 -8.04
C MET A 403 -3.62 -14.28 -8.94
N LEU A 404 -3.74 -13.58 -10.07
CA LEU A 404 -4.85 -13.80 -11.00
C LEU A 404 -4.73 -15.12 -11.78
N VAL A 405 -3.51 -15.63 -11.95
CA VAL A 405 -3.15 -16.72 -12.88
C VAL A 405 -2.46 -17.89 -12.17
N PHE A 406 -2.78 -18.08 -10.89
CA PHE A 406 -2.13 -19.09 -10.06
C PHE A 406 -2.56 -20.52 -10.41
N ALA A 407 -3.75 -20.72 -10.99
CA ALA A 407 -4.24 -22.05 -11.34
C ALA A 407 -3.77 -22.51 -12.74
N ILE A 408 -3.02 -21.65 -13.45
CA ILE A 408 -2.41 -21.95 -14.75
C ILE A 408 -0.94 -22.32 -14.54
N PRO A 409 -0.43 -23.36 -15.23
CA PRO A 409 1.00 -23.69 -15.17
C PRO A 409 1.86 -22.47 -15.50
N ALA A 410 2.75 -22.09 -14.60
CA ALA A 410 3.51 -20.84 -14.71
C ALA A 410 4.30 -20.76 -16.03
N ASN A 411 4.86 -21.87 -16.49
CA ASN A 411 5.59 -21.96 -17.76
C ASN A 411 4.73 -21.76 -19.04
N LYS A 412 3.44 -21.44 -18.90
CA LYS A 412 2.54 -21.03 -19.99
C LYS A 412 2.17 -19.56 -19.95
N VAL A 413 2.42 -18.89 -18.82
CA VAL A 413 2.00 -17.52 -18.58
C VAL A 413 3.14 -16.57 -18.94
N ILE A 414 2.78 -15.50 -19.64
CA ILE A 414 3.58 -14.31 -19.89
C ILE A 414 2.97 -13.19 -19.05
N ALA A 415 3.74 -12.68 -18.09
CA ALA A 415 3.30 -11.69 -17.12
C ALA A 415 3.95 -10.32 -17.39
N ASN A 416 3.20 -9.25 -17.15
CA ASN A 416 3.70 -7.88 -17.26
C ASN A 416 3.39 -7.08 -15.99
N GLU A 417 4.38 -6.41 -15.41
CA GLU A 417 4.23 -5.64 -14.16
C GLU A 417 5.17 -4.42 -14.14
N LEU A 418 4.67 -3.28 -13.65
CA LEU A 418 5.43 -2.02 -13.56
C LEU A 418 6.13 -1.83 -12.21
N ASP A 419 5.57 -2.40 -11.13
CA ASP A 419 6.18 -2.35 -9.81
C ASP A 419 7.39 -3.28 -9.75
N GLU A 420 8.57 -2.72 -9.47
CA GLU A 420 9.84 -3.45 -9.49
C GLU A 420 9.90 -4.60 -8.46
N THR A 421 9.30 -4.40 -7.28
CA THR A 421 9.29 -5.43 -6.24
C THR A 421 8.45 -6.64 -6.67
N ARG A 422 7.25 -6.39 -7.21
CA ARG A 422 6.40 -7.46 -7.74
C ARG A 422 7.00 -8.10 -8.98
N LEU A 423 7.60 -7.31 -9.87
CA LEU A 423 8.31 -7.80 -11.05
C LEU A 423 9.41 -8.79 -10.65
N ASP A 424 10.21 -8.48 -9.63
CA ASP A 424 11.24 -9.37 -9.11
C ASP A 424 10.66 -10.63 -8.47
N ASN A 425 9.53 -10.53 -7.77
CA ASN A 425 8.81 -11.71 -7.28
C ASN A 425 8.36 -12.62 -8.44
N LEU A 426 7.78 -12.06 -9.52
CA LEU A 426 7.32 -12.81 -10.70
C LEU A 426 8.46 -13.57 -11.38
N LYS A 427 9.66 -12.97 -11.50
CA LYS A 427 10.84 -13.62 -12.11
C LYS A 427 11.21 -14.95 -11.44
N GLU A 428 10.87 -15.12 -10.17
CA GLU A 428 11.16 -16.34 -9.39
C GLU A 428 10.08 -17.42 -9.49
N GLN A 429 8.96 -17.16 -10.17
CA GLN A 429 7.81 -18.08 -10.22
C GLN A 429 7.81 -19.05 -11.40
N GLY A 430 8.82 -18.98 -12.27
CA GLY A 430 8.93 -19.87 -13.44
C GLY A 430 7.98 -19.51 -14.59
N PHE A 431 7.56 -18.25 -14.67
CA PHE A 431 6.78 -17.74 -15.80
C PHE A 431 7.54 -17.87 -17.12
N SER A 432 6.81 -18.11 -18.23
CA SER A 432 7.42 -18.23 -19.56
C SER A 432 8.06 -16.92 -20.03
N GLY A 433 7.60 -15.79 -19.52
CA GLY A 433 8.15 -14.46 -19.78
C GLY A 433 7.64 -13.47 -18.74
N VAL A 434 8.50 -12.55 -18.32
CA VAL A 434 8.19 -11.48 -17.36
C VAL A 434 8.69 -10.17 -17.94
N PHE A 435 7.79 -9.20 -18.11
CA PHE A 435 8.04 -7.90 -18.75
C PHE A 435 7.60 -6.73 -17.86
N SER A 436 8.07 -5.53 -18.18
CA SER A 436 7.75 -4.29 -17.45
C SER A 436 7.39 -3.14 -18.40
N ASN A 437 6.42 -3.40 -19.27
CA ASN A 437 5.91 -2.42 -20.23
C ASN A 437 4.68 -1.69 -19.66
N ASP A 438 4.49 -0.43 -20.05
CA ASP A 438 3.24 0.30 -19.78
C ASP A 438 2.09 -0.29 -20.59
N ALA A 439 1.20 -1.03 -19.92
CA ALA A 439 0.08 -1.73 -20.54
C ALA A 439 -0.93 -0.80 -21.26
N LEU A 440 -0.95 0.50 -20.94
CA LEU A 440 -1.82 1.47 -21.61
C LEU A 440 -1.34 1.81 -23.03
N THR A 441 -0.03 1.67 -23.28
CA THR A 441 0.61 2.07 -24.53
C THR A 441 1.30 0.91 -25.26
N HIS A 442 1.55 -0.20 -24.57
CA HIS A 442 2.25 -1.35 -25.13
C HIS A 442 1.41 -2.14 -26.15
N ASP A 443 2.07 -2.53 -27.24
CA ASP A 443 1.55 -3.45 -28.24
C ASP A 443 1.85 -4.89 -27.82
N PHE A 444 0.90 -5.53 -27.12
CA PHE A 444 1.04 -6.91 -26.65
C PHE A 444 1.15 -7.93 -27.77
N SER A 445 0.85 -7.57 -29.03
CA SER A 445 1.03 -8.46 -30.17
C SER A 445 2.49 -8.61 -30.58
N LYS A 446 3.42 -7.98 -29.85
CA LYS A 446 4.87 -8.03 -30.12
C LYS A 446 5.69 -8.35 -28.89
N ILE A 447 6.74 -9.13 -29.09
CA ILE A 447 7.88 -9.23 -28.17
C ILE A 447 9.14 -8.87 -28.96
N GLY A 448 9.66 -7.67 -28.70
CA GLY A 448 10.74 -7.09 -29.51
C GLY A 448 10.28 -6.89 -30.95
N ILE A 449 10.95 -7.57 -31.89
CA ILE A 449 10.65 -7.52 -33.33
C ILE A 449 9.73 -8.65 -33.80
N PHE A 450 9.31 -9.56 -32.92
CA PHE A 450 8.55 -10.75 -33.28
C PHE A 450 7.07 -10.57 -32.96
N ASP A 451 6.22 -10.98 -33.88
CA ASP A 451 4.78 -11.07 -33.65
C ASP A 451 4.44 -12.24 -32.74
N ILE A 452 3.49 -12.02 -31.83
CA ILE A 452 3.00 -13.00 -30.87
C ILE A 452 1.49 -12.87 -30.71
N ASN A 453 0.84 -14.02 -30.49
CA ASN A 453 -0.54 -14.10 -30.05
C ASN A 453 -0.70 -15.07 -28.90
N TYR A 454 -1.76 -14.86 -28.12
CA TYR A 454 -2.05 -15.61 -26.90
C TYR A 454 -3.30 -16.48 -27.07
N ASP A 455 -3.24 -17.70 -26.55
CA ASP A 455 -4.38 -18.62 -26.49
C ASP A 455 -5.41 -18.16 -25.46
N ALA A 456 -4.94 -17.49 -24.40
CA ALA A 456 -5.82 -16.84 -23.44
C ALA A 456 -5.27 -15.49 -22.94
N VAL A 457 -6.17 -14.59 -22.58
CA VAL A 457 -5.89 -13.31 -21.91
C VAL A 457 -6.67 -13.26 -20.60
N ILE A 458 -5.99 -13.11 -19.48
CA ILE A 458 -6.62 -12.99 -18.17
C ILE A 458 -6.11 -11.70 -17.56
N ALA A 459 -6.99 -10.77 -17.21
CA ALA A 459 -6.56 -9.45 -16.80
C ALA A 459 -7.42 -8.89 -15.67
N ASN A 460 -6.77 -8.19 -14.75
CA ASN A 460 -7.40 -7.29 -13.79
C ASN A 460 -6.66 -5.94 -13.83
N PRO A 461 -6.89 -5.11 -14.87
CA PRO A 461 -6.18 -3.84 -15.01
C PRO A 461 -6.46 -2.88 -13.84
N PRO A 462 -5.55 -1.94 -13.54
CA PRO A 462 -5.82 -0.89 -12.56
C PRO A 462 -7.02 -0.04 -13.00
N PHE A 463 -7.94 0.25 -12.08
CA PHE A 463 -9.10 1.06 -12.39
C PHE A 463 -8.72 2.54 -12.37
N GLY A 464 -9.20 3.29 -13.36
CA GLY A 464 -8.78 4.69 -13.46
C GLY A 464 -9.35 5.42 -14.66
N SER A 465 -9.11 6.72 -14.68
CA SER A 465 -9.45 7.56 -15.83
C SER A 465 -8.27 7.65 -16.79
N SER A 466 -8.56 7.56 -18.08
CA SER A 466 -7.59 7.83 -19.16
C SER A 466 -8.31 8.60 -20.27
N PRO A 467 -7.63 9.55 -20.96
CA PRO A 467 -8.19 10.22 -22.14
C PRO A 467 -8.70 9.22 -23.18
N ALA A 468 -9.79 9.57 -23.86
CA ALA A 468 -10.36 8.67 -24.85
C ALA A 468 -9.44 8.52 -26.06
N LYS A 469 -9.21 7.26 -26.47
CA LYS A 469 -8.54 6.91 -27.73
C LYS A 469 -9.53 6.28 -28.70
N GLU A 470 -9.22 6.32 -29.98
CA GLU A 470 -10.04 5.72 -31.01
C GLU A 470 -9.75 4.21 -31.13
N TYR A 471 -10.81 3.41 -31.10
CA TYR A 471 -10.82 1.98 -31.35
C TYR A 471 -11.92 1.68 -32.37
N ASP A 472 -11.54 1.44 -33.63
CA ASP A 472 -12.47 1.17 -34.75
C ASP A 472 -13.66 2.15 -34.79
N GLY A 473 -13.35 3.46 -34.86
CA GLY A 473 -14.36 4.52 -34.89
C GLY A 473 -15.11 4.76 -33.56
N LYS A 474 -14.73 4.09 -32.46
CA LYS A 474 -15.26 4.31 -31.12
C LYS A 474 -14.25 5.05 -30.26
N MET A 475 -14.65 6.18 -29.67
CA MET A 475 -13.85 6.85 -28.65
C MET A 475 -14.05 6.18 -27.30
N ILE A 476 -13.02 5.50 -26.80
CA ILE A 476 -13.04 4.75 -25.55
C ILE A 476 -12.02 5.37 -24.60
N GLY A 477 -12.52 5.91 -23.50
CA GLY A 477 -11.72 6.37 -22.36
C GLY A 477 -11.74 5.35 -21.23
N GLY A 478 -11.05 5.69 -20.14
CA GLY A 478 -10.88 4.80 -18.98
C GLY A 478 -9.61 3.95 -19.12
N LEU A 479 -8.95 3.72 -18.00
CA LEU A 479 -7.65 3.03 -17.94
C LEU A 479 -7.84 1.53 -18.14
N ASP A 480 -8.78 0.94 -17.41
CA ASP A 480 -9.09 -0.48 -17.43
C ASP A 480 -9.72 -0.90 -18.77
N GLU A 481 -10.59 -0.09 -19.37
CA GLU A 481 -11.10 -0.37 -20.71
C GLU A 481 -10.00 -0.40 -21.76
N GLN A 482 -9.09 0.58 -21.76
CA GLN A 482 -8.04 0.66 -22.78
C GLN A 482 -7.01 -0.46 -22.63
N ILE A 483 -6.54 -0.74 -21.42
CA ILE A 483 -5.63 -1.87 -21.16
C ILE A 483 -6.30 -3.19 -21.56
N THR A 484 -7.59 -3.37 -21.24
CA THR A 484 -8.36 -4.53 -21.67
C THR A 484 -8.32 -4.71 -23.18
N LEU A 485 -8.62 -3.65 -23.95
CA LEU A 485 -8.64 -3.75 -25.41
C LEU A 485 -7.25 -3.95 -26.01
N ASN A 486 -6.22 -3.35 -25.43
CA ASN A 486 -4.83 -3.55 -25.85
C ASN A 486 -4.36 -5.00 -25.60
N ALA A 487 -4.75 -5.61 -24.49
CA ALA A 487 -4.42 -7.00 -24.21
C ALA A 487 -5.22 -7.96 -25.11
N LEU A 488 -6.54 -7.70 -25.27
CA LEU A 488 -7.40 -8.49 -26.14
C LEU A 488 -6.98 -8.41 -27.62
N SER A 489 -6.38 -7.30 -28.08
CA SER A 489 -5.91 -7.15 -29.46
C SER A 489 -4.80 -8.16 -29.84
N ALA A 490 -4.11 -8.74 -28.85
CA ALA A 490 -3.11 -9.79 -29.07
C ALA A 490 -3.66 -11.23 -28.91
N MET A 491 -4.92 -11.40 -28.52
CA MET A 491 -5.56 -12.71 -28.38
C MET A 491 -5.75 -13.38 -29.75
N LYS A 492 -5.56 -14.70 -29.85
CA LYS A 492 -5.92 -15.45 -31.06
C LYS A 492 -7.42 -15.38 -31.36
N ASP A 493 -7.80 -15.63 -32.61
CA ASP A 493 -9.20 -15.62 -33.04
C ASP A 493 -10.04 -16.67 -32.30
N ASP A 494 -9.49 -17.83 -31.99
CA ASP A 494 -10.11 -18.90 -31.20
C ASP A 494 -9.73 -18.86 -29.70
N GLY A 495 -9.07 -17.78 -29.28
CA GLY A 495 -8.60 -17.59 -27.91
C GLY A 495 -9.74 -17.28 -26.93
N ARG A 496 -9.43 -17.37 -25.63
CA ARG A 496 -10.38 -17.07 -24.54
C ARG A 496 -9.91 -15.94 -23.64
N ALA A 497 -10.84 -15.23 -23.02
CA ALA A 497 -10.48 -14.26 -22.02
C ALA A 497 -11.41 -14.21 -20.82
N ALA A 498 -10.82 -13.90 -19.66
CA ALA A 498 -11.52 -13.54 -18.44
C ALA A 498 -10.95 -12.20 -17.96
N ILE A 499 -11.75 -11.14 -18.04
CA ILE A 499 -11.32 -9.77 -17.77
C ILE A 499 -12.12 -9.20 -16.61
N ILE A 500 -11.44 -8.63 -15.62
CA ILE A 500 -12.06 -7.94 -14.49
C ILE A 500 -11.89 -6.44 -14.69
N ILE A 501 -13.01 -5.70 -14.66
CA ILE A 501 -13.02 -4.24 -14.77
C ILE A 501 -13.87 -3.61 -13.65
N GLY A 502 -13.69 -2.31 -13.44
CA GLY A 502 -14.40 -1.57 -12.41
C GLY A 502 -15.90 -1.36 -12.70
N GLY A 503 -16.69 -1.33 -11.64
CA GLY A 503 -18.11 -1.01 -11.64
C GLY A 503 -19.05 -2.16 -12.01
N ASN A 504 -20.35 -1.93 -11.83
CA ASN A 504 -21.42 -2.86 -12.23
C ASN A 504 -21.96 -2.53 -13.62
N MET A 505 -22.66 -3.48 -14.24
CA MET A 505 -23.52 -3.19 -15.38
C MET A 505 -24.69 -2.30 -14.96
N GLU A 506 -24.76 -1.11 -15.55
CA GLU A 506 -25.86 -0.18 -15.33
C GLU A 506 -26.71 -0.04 -16.59
N TYR A 507 -28.03 -0.03 -16.41
CA TYR A 507 -29.01 0.09 -17.48
C TYR A 507 -29.83 1.37 -17.30
N GLY A 508 -29.98 2.11 -18.39
CA GLY A 508 -30.85 3.28 -18.47
C GLY A 508 -32.33 2.91 -18.45
N LYS A 509 -33.19 3.94 -18.37
CA LYS A 509 -34.65 3.76 -18.38
C LYS A 509 -35.18 3.06 -19.63
N ASN A 510 -34.44 3.12 -20.74
CA ASN A 510 -34.76 2.45 -22.00
C ASN A 510 -34.27 1.00 -22.05
N GLY A 511 -33.78 0.44 -20.93
CA GLY A 511 -33.25 -0.92 -20.85
C GLY A 511 -31.85 -1.09 -21.45
N GLY A 512 -31.32 -0.09 -22.17
CA GLY A 512 -29.96 -0.17 -22.73
C GLY A 512 -28.87 0.17 -21.70
N ILE A 513 -27.66 -0.35 -21.92
CA ILE A 513 -26.50 -0.03 -21.07
C ILE A 513 -26.26 1.49 -21.03
N SER A 514 -26.10 2.05 -19.83
CA SER A 514 -25.91 3.49 -19.58
C SER A 514 -24.44 3.91 -19.41
N GLY A 515 -23.58 3.07 -18.83
CA GLY A 515 -22.15 3.34 -18.63
C GLY A 515 -21.27 2.74 -19.73
N ASN A 516 -20.17 3.41 -20.10
CA ASN A 516 -19.14 2.93 -21.03
C ASN A 516 -19.69 2.29 -22.32
N ARG A 517 -20.75 2.89 -22.88
CA ARG A 517 -21.46 2.35 -24.06
C ARG A 517 -20.54 2.11 -25.26
N ALA A 518 -19.56 2.98 -25.48
CA ALA A 518 -18.58 2.84 -26.56
C ALA A 518 -17.74 1.56 -26.40
N PHE A 519 -17.21 1.32 -25.20
CA PHE A 519 -16.48 0.10 -24.84
C PHE A 519 -17.35 -1.15 -25.03
N TRP A 520 -18.56 -1.18 -24.47
CA TRP A 520 -19.44 -2.33 -24.61
C TRP A 520 -19.84 -2.58 -26.06
N THR A 521 -20.13 -1.53 -26.83
CA THR A 521 -20.45 -1.68 -28.24
C THR A 521 -19.26 -2.25 -29.01
N TYR A 522 -18.05 -1.75 -28.77
CA TYR A 522 -16.84 -2.28 -29.38
C TYR A 522 -16.64 -3.75 -29.02
N LEU A 523 -16.74 -4.07 -27.73
CA LEU A 523 -16.48 -5.41 -27.21
C LEU A 523 -17.43 -6.46 -27.79
N TYR A 524 -18.74 -6.20 -27.79
CA TYR A 524 -19.75 -7.12 -28.37
C TYR A 524 -19.69 -7.15 -29.91
N ASP A 525 -19.19 -6.09 -30.54
CA ASP A 525 -18.96 -6.10 -31.99
C ASP A 525 -17.77 -6.99 -32.37
N HIS A 526 -16.68 -6.95 -31.60
CA HIS A 526 -15.41 -7.60 -31.97
C HIS A 526 -15.20 -8.98 -31.34
N TYR A 527 -15.89 -9.30 -30.24
CA TYR A 527 -15.63 -10.50 -29.45
C TYR A 527 -16.90 -11.26 -29.12
N ASN A 528 -16.76 -12.58 -29.00
CA ASN A 528 -17.83 -13.47 -28.57
C ASN A 528 -17.97 -13.46 -27.05
N VAL A 529 -18.60 -12.40 -26.52
CA VAL A 529 -18.88 -12.25 -25.08
C VAL A 529 -19.90 -13.31 -24.65
N LYS A 530 -19.49 -14.22 -23.76
CA LYS A 530 -20.32 -15.31 -23.23
C LYS A 530 -21.06 -14.93 -21.95
N GLY A 531 -20.51 -14.01 -21.18
CA GLY A 531 -21.14 -13.55 -19.95
C GLY A 531 -20.45 -12.33 -19.36
N VAL A 532 -21.22 -11.56 -18.61
CA VAL A 532 -20.73 -10.50 -17.74
C VAL A 532 -21.35 -10.74 -16.37
N MET A 533 -20.51 -10.89 -15.35
CA MET A 533 -20.92 -11.19 -13.98
C MET A 533 -20.55 -10.01 -13.09
N ASP A 534 -21.55 -9.30 -12.58
CA ASP A 534 -21.33 -8.30 -11.53
C ASP A 534 -20.93 -9.01 -10.23
N MET A 535 -19.89 -8.52 -9.58
CA MET A 535 -19.32 -9.09 -8.37
C MET A 535 -19.44 -8.09 -7.23
N ASP A 536 -19.92 -8.58 -6.08
CA ASP A 536 -20.05 -7.74 -4.88
C ASP A 536 -18.67 -7.25 -4.46
N GLY A 537 -18.51 -5.93 -4.33
CA GLY A 537 -17.26 -5.30 -3.91
C GLY A 537 -16.77 -5.79 -2.54
N LYS A 538 -17.64 -6.36 -1.70
CA LYS A 538 -17.23 -7.04 -0.46
C LYS A 538 -16.24 -8.19 -0.68
N LEU A 539 -16.21 -8.78 -1.88
CA LEU A 539 -15.23 -9.80 -2.25
C LEU A 539 -13.79 -9.25 -2.27
N TYR A 540 -13.61 -7.94 -2.37
CA TYR A 540 -12.31 -7.27 -2.23
C TYR A 540 -12.06 -6.72 -0.81
N GLY A 541 -12.96 -6.97 0.14
CA GLY A 541 -12.88 -6.37 1.48
C GLY A 541 -11.56 -6.67 2.20
N ARG A 542 -10.99 -7.87 2.00
CA ARG A 542 -9.68 -8.24 2.57
C ARG A 542 -8.49 -7.60 1.86
N GLN A 543 -8.70 -7.13 0.64
CA GLN A 543 -7.71 -6.42 -0.17
C GLN A 543 -7.75 -4.92 0.15
N GLY A 544 -8.79 -4.45 0.86
CA GLY A 544 -8.95 -3.08 1.33
C GLY A 544 -9.77 -2.17 0.42
N THR A 545 -10.58 -2.73 -0.48
CA THR A 545 -11.59 -1.98 -1.24
C THR A 545 -12.96 -2.66 -1.20
N THR A 546 -14.02 -1.87 -1.32
CA THR A 546 -15.40 -2.36 -1.48
C THR A 546 -16.00 -1.91 -2.81
N TYR A 547 -15.16 -1.42 -3.73
CA TYR A 547 -15.59 -0.97 -5.04
C TYR A 547 -16.16 -2.15 -5.84
N PRO A 548 -17.37 -2.02 -6.41
CA PRO A 548 -17.95 -3.08 -7.22
C PRO A 548 -17.10 -3.33 -8.46
N THR A 549 -17.05 -4.59 -8.90
CA THR A 549 -16.32 -5.01 -10.09
C THR A 549 -17.19 -5.95 -10.90
N ARG A 550 -16.76 -6.27 -12.12
CA ARG A 550 -17.41 -7.26 -12.97
C ARG A 550 -16.40 -8.07 -13.74
N MET A 551 -16.73 -9.33 -13.97
CA MET A 551 -15.94 -10.25 -14.78
C MET A 551 -16.60 -10.46 -16.14
N ILE A 552 -15.86 -10.23 -17.21
CA ILE A 552 -16.25 -10.43 -18.60
C ILE A 552 -15.62 -11.72 -19.10
N LEU A 553 -16.43 -12.59 -19.68
CA LEU A 553 -16.03 -13.88 -20.23
C LEU A 553 -16.14 -13.86 -21.76
N ILE A 554 -15.06 -14.17 -22.46
CA ILE A 554 -14.96 -14.13 -23.94
C ILE A 554 -14.47 -15.50 -24.45
N ASP A 555 -15.12 -16.02 -25.50
CA ASP A 555 -14.72 -17.27 -26.17
C ASP A 555 -14.66 -17.05 -27.68
N GLY A 556 -13.51 -16.54 -28.12
CA GLY A 556 -13.19 -16.21 -29.50
C GLY A 556 -13.48 -14.76 -29.89
N ARG A 557 -12.89 -14.36 -31.01
CA ARG A 557 -13.20 -13.13 -31.74
C ARG A 557 -14.34 -13.37 -32.71
N ARG A 558 -15.02 -12.28 -33.07
CA ARG A 558 -15.95 -12.28 -34.19
C ARG A 558 -15.17 -12.00 -35.47
N SER A 559 -15.39 -12.80 -36.50
CA SER A 559 -14.74 -12.57 -37.80
C SER A 559 -15.28 -11.32 -38.48
N GLU A 560 -14.53 -10.77 -39.44
CA GLU A 560 -15.03 -9.63 -40.24
C GLU A 560 -16.32 -9.97 -40.98
N GLU A 561 -16.46 -11.20 -41.48
CA GLU A 561 -17.68 -11.67 -42.14
C GLU A 561 -18.86 -11.72 -41.16
N GLU A 562 -18.65 -12.25 -39.94
CA GLU A 562 -19.69 -12.30 -38.91
C GLU A 562 -20.15 -10.89 -38.51
N ARG A 563 -19.20 -9.94 -38.41
CA ARG A 563 -19.47 -8.54 -38.08
C ARG A 563 -20.21 -7.81 -39.19
N ALA A 564 -19.86 -8.08 -40.45
CA ALA A 564 -20.53 -7.51 -41.61
C ALA A 564 -21.97 -8.03 -41.80
N GLN A 565 -22.22 -9.30 -41.44
CA GLN A 565 -23.52 -9.94 -41.63
C GLN A 565 -24.48 -9.75 -40.47
N THR A 566 -23.98 -9.69 -39.23
CA THR A 566 -24.81 -9.66 -38.03
C THR A 566 -24.33 -8.57 -37.09
N THR A 567 -25.21 -7.65 -36.71
CA THR A 567 -24.90 -6.71 -35.62
C THR A 567 -25.27 -7.36 -34.28
N VAL A 568 -24.29 -7.47 -33.39
CA VAL A 568 -24.51 -7.93 -32.01
C VAL A 568 -24.50 -6.72 -31.10
N TYR A 569 -25.55 -6.58 -30.30
CA TYR A 569 -25.66 -5.51 -29.32
C TYR A 569 -25.40 -6.06 -27.92
N PRO A 570 -24.86 -5.23 -27.01
CA PRO A 570 -24.83 -5.57 -25.60
C PRO A 570 -26.25 -5.87 -25.08
N PRO A 571 -26.38 -6.70 -24.03
CA PRO A 571 -27.68 -7.07 -23.48
C PRO A 571 -28.46 -5.84 -23.01
N VAL A 572 -29.79 -5.98 -22.98
CA VAL A 572 -30.73 -5.00 -22.44
C VAL A 572 -31.47 -5.61 -21.24
N LYS A 573 -31.90 -4.76 -20.31
CA LYS A 573 -32.58 -5.17 -19.06
C LYS A 573 -34.00 -5.65 -19.27
#